data_AF-A0A2V9PB10-F1
#
_entry.id   AF-A0A2V9PB10-F1
#
_cell.length_a   1.000
_cell.length_b   1.000
_cell.length_c   1.000
_cell.angle_alpha   90.00
_cell.angle_beta   90.00
_cell.angle_gamma   90.00
#
_symmetry.space_group_name_H-M   'P 1'
#
loop_
_entity.id
_entity.type
_entity.pdbx_description
1 polymer ?
#
loop_
_entity_poly.entity_id
_entity_poly.type
_entity_poly.pdbx_seq_one_letter_code
_entity_poly.pdbx_strand_id
1 'polypeptide(L)'
;MALDTIIGAGLDARLFSDLSRLSPEQLVTPTEKFYTRTCASESLDGGKPWTIKVGGLVQEPLNLTSEDLEKGAKPMGMHLMECSGNTRATRFGLLSVADWIGVPISDLLATQIKPRMDRVMVSGFDEYPMKSATSI
;
A
#
# COMPACT_ATOMS: atom_id res chain seq x y z
N MET A 1 12.34 12.99 -17.18
CA MET A 1 11.61 12.48 -16.00
C MET A 1 12.60 12.45 -14.86
N ALA A 2 12.32 13.18 -13.77
CA ALA A 2 13.11 13.09 -12.56
C ALA A 2 12.86 11.71 -11.92
N LEU A 3 13.94 11.04 -11.50
CA LEU A 3 13.87 9.81 -10.70
C LEU A 3 14.05 10.17 -9.23
N ASP A 4 13.60 9.31 -8.32
CA ASP A 4 13.68 9.50 -6.87
C ASP A 4 13.06 10.84 -6.38
N THR A 5 12.12 11.40 -7.13
CA THR A 5 11.44 12.67 -6.80
C THR A 5 9.96 12.56 -7.13
N ILE A 6 9.11 13.06 -6.24
CA ILE A 6 7.66 13.16 -6.47
C ILE A 6 7.40 14.21 -7.55
N ILE A 7 6.58 13.83 -8.53
CA ILE A 7 5.97 14.73 -9.52
C ILE A 7 4.44 14.62 -9.41
N GLY A 8 3.72 15.70 -9.68
CA GLY A 8 2.25 15.71 -9.56
C GLY A 8 1.76 15.71 -8.10
N ALA A 9 0.46 15.46 -7.89
CA ALA A 9 -0.19 15.46 -6.58
C ALA A 9 -1.38 14.48 -6.56
N GLY A 10 -1.78 14.03 -5.37
CA GLY A 10 -2.91 13.11 -5.17
C GLY A 10 -2.87 11.88 -6.09
N LEU A 11 -3.98 11.60 -6.77
CA LEU A 11 -4.15 10.50 -7.73
C LEU A 11 -3.18 10.55 -8.93
N ASP A 12 -2.68 11.75 -9.26
CA ASP A 12 -1.77 11.98 -10.39
C ASP A 12 -0.30 12.07 -9.96
N ALA A 13 -0.01 11.89 -8.66
CA ALA A 13 1.36 11.90 -8.17
C ALA A 13 2.14 10.65 -8.63
N ARG A 14 3.42 10.81 -8.98
CA ARG A 14 4.33 9.71 -9.30
C ARG A 14 5.70 9.94 -8.67
N LEU A 15 6.34 8.86 -8.23
CA LEU A 15 7.78 8.78 -8.01
C LEU A 15 8.27 7.51 -8.70
N PHE A 16 9.28 7.66 -9.56
CA PHE A 16 9.95 6.55 -10.24
C PHE A 16 11.28 6.31 -9.56
N SER A 17 11.50 5.11 -9.04
CA SER A 17 12.74 4.75 -8.35
C SER A 17 13.90 4.62 -9.34
N ASP A 18 15.07 5.12 -8.95
CA ASP A 18 16.30 4.96 -9.73
C ASP A 18 16.94 3.58 -9.48
N LEU A 19 16.59 2.62 -10.34
CA LEU A 19 17.09 1.25 -10.26
C LEU A 19 18.60 1.12 -10.58
N SER A 20 19.25 2.15 -11.12
CA SER A 20 20.70 2.10 -11.41
C SER A 20 21.56 2.06 -10.15
N ARG A 21 20.94 2.34 -8.99
CA ARG A 21 21.58 2.38 -7.67
C ARG A 21 21.53 1.04 -6.93
N LEU A 22 20.84 0.04 -7.49
CA LEU A 22 20.73 -1.29 -6.88
C LEU A 22 22.09 -2.00 -6.88
N SER A 23 22.42 -2.63 -5.76
CA SER A 23 23.53 -3.57 -5.65
C SER A 23 23.07 -4.82 -4.90
N PRO A 24 23.79 -5.95 -4.98
CA PRO A 24 23.46 -7.15 -4.21
C PRO A 24 23.34 -6.90 -2.69
N GLU A 25 24.08 -5.92 -2.17
CA GLU A 25 24.09 -5.52 -0.76
C GLU A 25 22.99 -4.50 -0.43
N GLN A 26 22.42 -3.84 -1.45
CA GLN A 26 21.41 -2.79 -1.29
C GLN A 26 20.18 -3.09 -2.17
N LEU A 27 19.43 -4.11 -1.74
CA LEU A 27 18.19 -4.53 -2.40
C LEU A 27 16.97 -3.78 -1.85
N VAL A 28 16.99 -3.39 -0.58
CA VAL A 28 15.89 -2.63 0.05
C VAL A 28 15.94 -1.18 -0.43
N THR A 29 14.84 -0.72 -1.01
CA THR A 29 14.68 0.66 -1.45
C THR A 29 14.47 1.55 -0.22
N PRO A 30 15.24 2.65 -0.05
CA PRO A 30 14.95 3.62 1.02
C PRO A 30 13.51 4.12 0.92
N THR A 31 12.81 4.26 2.06
CA THR A 31 11.37 4.59 2.10
C THR A 31 11.04 5.86 1.32
N GLU A 32 11.88 6.88 1.40
CA GLU A 32 11.72 8.16 0.70
C GLU A 32 11.91 8.06 -0.83
N LYS A 33 12.41 6.92 -1.33
CA LYS A 33 12.62 6.60 -2.75
C LYS A 33 11.76 5.44 -3.24
N PHE A 34 10.92 4.89 -2.37
CA PHE A 34 9.98 3.85 -2.75
C PHE A 34 9.01 4.43 -3.78
N TYR A 35 8.81 3.72 -4.89
CA TYR A 35 8.01 4.26 -5.98
C TYR A 35 6.62 4.65 -5.47
N THR A 36 6.11 5.79 -5.95
CA THR A 36 4.79 6.28 -5.60
C THR A 36 3.93 6.24 -6.84
N ARG A 37 2.78 5.54 -6.77
CA ARG A 37 1.78 5.55 -7.85
C ARG A 37 0.71 6.63 -7.63
N THR A 38 0.44 6.96 -6.38
CA THR A 38 -0.56 7.93 -5.93
C THR A 38 -0.12 8.41 -4.55
N CYS A 39 -0.19 9.71 -4.27
CA CYS A 39 0.02 10.23 -2.92
C CYS A 39 -1.28 10.14 -2.12
N ALA A 40 -1.17 10.02 -0.80
CA ALA A 40 -2.33 10.08 0.10
C ALA A 40 -3.15 11.36 -0.15
N SER A 41 -4.47 11.25 0.06
CA SER A 41 -5.36 12.40 -0.06
C SER A 41 -5.04 13.47 0.98
N GLU A 42 -5.08 14.74 0.55
CA GLU A 42 -4.98 15.90 1.45
C GLU A 42 -6.16 15.99 2.42
N SER A 43 -7.27 15.30 2.12
CA SER A 43 -8.41 15.20 3.02
C SER A 43 -8.22 14.18 4.14
N LEU A 44 -7.17 13.36 4.09
CA LEU A 44 -6.86 12.39 5.13
C LEU A 44 -6.10 13.08 6.27
N ASP A 45 -6.69 13.10 7.46
CA ASP A 45 -6.02 13.57 8.68
C ASP A 45 -5.17 12.46 9.30
N GLY A 46 -3.91 12.37 8.86
CA GLY A 46 -2.98 11.33 9.32
C GLY A 46 -2.61 11.39 10.81
N GLY A 47 -2.97 12.46 11.52
CA GLY A 47 -2.71 12.61 12.95
C GLY A 47 -3.80 12.01 13.85
N LYS A 48 -4.94 11.61 13.29
CA LYS A 48 -6.07 11.07 14.06
C LYS A 48 -6.03 9.54 14.16
N PRO A 49 -6.49 8.97 15.29
CA PRO A 49 -6.73 7.53 15.38
C PRO A 49 -7.68 7.08 14.27
N TRP A 50 -7.38 5.92 13.69
CA TRP A 50 -8.20 5.29 12.65
C TRP A 50 -8.50 3.84 13.02
N THR A 51 -9.52 3.30 12.35
CA THR A 51 -9.90 1.88 12.49
C THR A 51 -10.11 1.23 11.14
N ILE A 52 -9.83 -0.07 11.05
CA ILE A 52 -10.22 -0.91 9.91
C ILE A 52 -11.51 -1.64 10.26
N LYS A 53 -12.51 -1.48 9.40
CA LYS A 53 -13.78 -2.20 9.51
C LYS A 53 -13.68 -3.55 8.82
N VAL A 54 -13.94 -4.62 9.56
CA VAL A 54 -14.10 -5.98 9.05
C VAL A 54 -15.58 -6.34 9.10
N GLY A 55 -16.18 -6.65 7.96
CA GLY A 55 -17.62 -6.90 7.84
C GLY A 55 -17.98 -7.81 6.67
N GLY A 56 -19.26 -7.81 6.28
CA GLY A 56 -19.76 -8.65 5.19
C GLY A 56 -20.07 -10.09 5.64
N LEU A 57 -19.48 -11.09 4.98
CA LEU A 57 -19.71 -12.52 5.25
C LEU A 57 -18.86 -13.03 6.43
N VAL A 58 -18.89 -12.30 7.54
CA VAL A 58 -18.23 -12.66 8.80
C VAL A 58 -19.24 -13.13 9.85
N GLN A 59 -18.75 -13.85 10.87
CA GLN A 59 -19.53 -14.29 12.03
C GLN A 59 -20.00 -13.06 12.82
N GLU A 60 -19.05 -12.20 13.23
CA GLU A 60 -19.32 -10.94 13.92
C GLU A 60 -18.49 -9.80 13.29
N PRO A 61 -19.10 -8.66 12.94
CA PRO A 61 -18.37 -7.49 12.48
C PRO A 61 -17.44 -6.93 13.56
N LEU A 62 -16.30 -6.38 13.13
CA LEU A 62 -15.19 -6.02 13.99
C LEU A 62 -14.59 -4.67 13.52
N ASN A 63 -14.20 -3.82 14.47
CA ASN A 63 -13.38 -2.63 14.20
C ASN A 63 -12.00 -2.83 14.82
N LEU A 64 -10.96 -2.93 13.98
CA LEU A 64 -9.57 -3.06 14.42
C LEU A 64 -8.95 -1.67 14.58
N THR A 65 -8.37 -1.38 15.74
CA THR A 65 -7.54 -0.19 15.96
C THR A 65 -6.11 -0.43 15.49
N SER A 66 -5.29 0.62 15.40
CA SER A 66 -3.85 0.46 15.15
C SER A 66 -3.17 -0.37 16.25
N GLU A 67 -3.56 -0.19 17.51
CA GLU A 67 -3.02 -0.96 18.65
C GLU A 67 -3.34 -2.45 18.54
N ASP A 68 -4.53 -2.81 18.06
CA ASP A 68 -4.91 -4.21 17.82
C ASP A 68 -4.03 -4.85 16.74
N LEU A 69 -3.69 -4.09 15.69
CA LEU A 69 -2.81 -4.57 14.62
C LEU A 69 -1.36 -4.71 15.10
N GLU A 70 -0.88 -3.75 15.88
CA GLU A 70 0.48 -3.78 16.46
C GLU A 70 0.71 -5.03 17.32
N LYS A 71 -0.29 -5.44 18.12
CA LYS A 71 -0.21 -6.66 18.96
C LYS A 71 -0.02 -7.94 18.16
N GLY A 72 -0.58 -8.01 16.94
CA GLY A 72 -0.46 -9.17 16.05
C GLY A 72 0.66 -9.06 15.02
N ALA A 73 1.38 -7.94 15.00
CA ALA A 73 2.34 -7.64 13.96
C ALA A 73 3.58 -8.52 14.07
N LYS A 74 4.02 -9.09 12.95
CA LYS A 74 5.23 -9.90 12.85
C LYS A 74 6.01 -9.55 11.57
N PRO A 75 7.32 -9.87 11.51
CA PRO A 75 8.07 -9.75 10.27
C PRO A 75 7.40 -10.56 9.16
N MET A 76 7.14 -9.90 8.04
CA MET A 76 6.56 -10.48 6.82
C MET A 76 7.62 -10.69 5.74
N GLY A 77 8.83 -10.16 5.95
CA GLY A 77 9.99 -10.32 5.08
C GLY A 77 10.02 -9.31 3.94
N MET A 78 11.03 -9.48 3.09
CA MET A 78 11.24 -8.63 1.91
C MET A 78 10.24 -8.97 0.81
N HIS A 79 9.50 -7.95 0.35
CA HIS A 79 8.60 -8.06 -0.80
C HIS A 79 8.94 -7.01 -1.85
N LEU A 80 9.01 -7.46 -3.10
CA LEU A 80 9.03 -6.62 -4.28
C LEU A 80 7.60 -6.18 -4.59
N MET A 81 7.41 -4.88 -4.80
CA MET A 81 6.18 -4.34 -5.35
C MET A 81 6.45 -3.77 -6.74
N GLU A 82 5.59 -4.12 -7.68
CA GLU A 82 5.61 -3.63 -9.06
C GLU A 82 4.25 -3.06 -9.44
N CYS A 83 4.24 -1.89 -10.06
CA CYS A 83 3.02 -1.38 -10.68
C CYS A 83 2.75 -2.08 -12.01
N SER A 84 1.50 -2.43 -12.31
CA SER A 84 1.11 -2.97 -13.62
C SER A 84 1.47 -2.06 -14.81
N GLY A 85 1.58 -0.75 -14.57
CA GLY A 85 2.03 0.24 -15.56
C GLY A 85 3.54 0.33 -15.72
N ASN A 86 4.33 -0.55 -15.09
CA ASN A 86 5.77 -0.52 -15.17
C ASN A 86 6.27 -0.97 -16.54
N THR A 87 6.72 -0.03 -17.36
CA THR A 87 7.08 -0.28 -18.76
C THR A 87 8.37 0.45 -19.13
N ARG A 88 8.84 0.27 -20.37
CA ARG A 88 9.94 1.05 -20.91
C ARG A 88 9.67 2.57 -20.88
N ALA A 89 8.41 2.99 -21.03
CA ALA A 89 8.03 4.40 -20.99
C ALA A 89 8.23 5.02 -19.60
N THR A 90 8.05 4.22 -18.53
CA THR A 90 8.32 4.61 -17.13
C THR A 90 9.75 4.29 -16.70
N ARG A 91 10.63 3.93 -17.65
CA ARG A 91 12.01 3.51 -17.40
C ARG A 91 12.12 2.36 -16.39
N PHE A 92 11.09 1.54 -16.30
CA PHE A 92 10.96 0.45 -15.32
C PHE A 92 11.01 0.88 -13.84
N GLY A 93 10.90 2.18 -13.54
CA GLY A 93 11.06 2.72 -12.18
C GLY A 93 9.83 2.61 -11.28
N LEU A 94 8.74 1.97 -11.71
CA LEU A 94 7.58 1.70 -10.84
C LEU A 94 7.74 0.34 -10.13
N LEU A 95 8.89 0.19 -9.48
CA LEU A 95 9.38 -1.04 -8.88
C LEU A 95 10.21 -0.70 -7.64
N SER A 96 9.93 -1.33 -6.51
CA SER A 96 10.70 -1.16 -5.26
C SER A 96 10.60 -2.39 -4.38
N VAL A 97 11.54 -2.53 -3.43
CA VAL A 97 11.54 -3.60 -2.43
C VAL A 97 11.54 -2.97 -1.04
N ALA A 98 10.72 -3.49 -0.15
CA ALA A 98 10.76 -3.16 1.27
C ALA A 98 10.71 -4.44 2.12
N ASP A 99 11.25 -4.35 3.34
CA ASP A 99 11.01 -5.34 4.39
C ASP A 99 9.74 -4.95 5.15
N TRP A 100 8.77 -5.86 5.21
CA TRP A 100 7.43 -5.58 5.70
C TRP A 100 7.22 -6.14 7.11
N ILE A 101 6.47 -5.40 7.92
CA ILE A 101 5.94 -5.85 9.21
C ILE A 101 4.42 -5.69 9.14
N GLY A 102 3.68 -6.68 9.63
CA GLY A 102 2.22 -6.60 9.65
C GLY A 102 1.53 -7.84 10.21
N VAL A 103 0.21 -7.86 10.06
CA VAL A 103 -0.64 -8.99 10.45
C VAL A 103 -1.09 -9.73 9.20
N PRO A 104 -0.93 -11.06 9.10
CA PRO A 104 -1.47 -11.80 7.97
C PRO A 104 -3.00 -11.68 7.93
N ILE A 105 -3.53 -11.37 6.75
CA ILE A 105 -4.99 -11.33 6.53
C ILE A 105 -5.63 -12.68 6.88
N SER A 106 -4.91 -13.80 6.66
CA SER A 106 -5.37 -15.13 7.09
C SER A 106 -5.65 -15.20 8.59
N ASP A 107 -4.79 -14.60 9.40
CA ASP A 107 -4.89 -14.66 10.86
C ASP A 107 -6.08 -13.80 11.32
N LEU A 108 -6.31 -12.66 10.67
CA LEU A 108 -7.49 -11.80 10.91
C LEU A 108 -8.81 -12.50 10.53
N LEU A 109 -8.80 -13.35 9.50
CA LEU A 109 -10.00 -13.99 8.95
C LEU A 109 -10.28 -15.39 9.51
N ALA A 110 -9.28 -16.07 10.10
CA ALA A 110 -9.31 -17.50 10.41
C ALA A 110 -10.55 -17.96 11.20
N THR A 111 -11.02 -17.15 12.14
CA THR A 111 -12.20 -17.45 12.98
C THR A 111 -13.43 -16.65 12.59
N GLN A 112 -13.29 -15.70 11.67
CA GLN A 112 -14.31 -14.69 11.43
C GLN A 112 -15.17 -14.99 10.21
N ILE A 113 -14.79 -15.87 9.30
CA ILE A 113 -15.49 -16.03 8.01
C ILE A 113 -16.58 -17.10 8.06
N LYS A 114 -17.70 -16.86 7.35
CA LYS A 114 -18.77 -17.85 7.14
C LYS A 114 -18.39 -18.85 6.03
N PRO A 115 -18.98 -20.07 6.03
CA PRO A 115 -18.82 -21.01 4.91
C PRO A 115 -19.21 -20.37 3.56
N ARG A 116 -18.47 -20.70 2.49
CA ARG A 116 -18.66 -20.20 1.10
C ARG A 116 -18.23 -18.75 0.84
N MET A 117 -17.24 -18.24 1.59
CA MET A 117 -16.56 -16.99 1.25
C MET A 117 -15.34 -17.29 0.38
N ASP A 118 -15.36 -16.79 -0.86
CA ASP A 118 -14.30 -17.05 -1.85
C ASP A 118 -13.47 -15.79 -2.20
N ARG A 119 -13.90 -14.61 -1.73
CA ARG A 119 -13.29 -13.32 -2.07
C ARG A 119 -13.37 -12.33 -0.91
N VAL A 120 -12.28 -11.59 -0.72
CA VAL A 120 -12.18 -10.47 0.23
C VAL A 120 -12.06 -9.18 -0.57
N MET A 121 -12.93 -8.22 -0.28
CA MET A 121 -12.81 -6.85 -0.80
C MET A 121 -11.96 -6.02 0.17
N VAL A 122 -10.97 -5.30 -0.35
CA VAL A 122 -10.15 -4.35 0.42
C VAL A 122 -10.39 -2.97 -0.17
N SER A 123 -10.71 -2.00 0.68
CA SER A 123 -11.00 -0.61 0.30
C SER A 123 -10.21 0.36 1.17
N GLY A 124 -9.69 1.43 0.59
CA GLY A 124 -8.97 2.49 1.29
C GLY A 124 -9.83 3.73 1.54
N PHE A 125 -9.23 4.72 2.22
CA PHE A 125 -9.73 6.09 2.19
C PHE A 125 -9.29 6.72 0.86
N ASP A 126 -10.13 6.60 -0.16
CA ASP A 126 -9.83 7.01 -1.53
C ASP A 126 -10.64 8.25 -1.96
N GLU A 127 -10.99 9.10 -1.01
CA GLU A 127 -11.63 10.39 -1.29
C GLU A 127 -10.58 11.46 -1.57
N TYR A 128 -10.59 12.02 -2.79
CA TYR A 128 -9.66 13.07 -3.21
C TYR A 128 -10.41 14.34 -3.61
N PRO A 129 -9.86 15.52 -3.32
CA PRO A 129 -10.50 16.79 -3.68
C PRO A 129 -10.50 17.02 -5.21
N MET A 130 -9.56 16.41 -5.92
CA MET A 130 -9.44 16.51 -7.37
C MET A 130 -9.66 15.16 -8.05
N LYS A 131 -10.36 15.19 -9.18
CA LYS A 131 -10.43 14.05 -10.09
C LYS A 131 -9.09 13.86 -10.77
N SER A 132 -8.72 12.60 -10.98
CA SER A 132 -7.49 12.26 -11.69
C SER A 132 -7.62 12.56 -13.18
N ALA A 133 -6.55 13.10 -13.76
CA ALA A 133 -6.39 13.20 -15.21
C ALA A 133 -5.73 11.97 -15.83
N THR A 134 -5.01 11.17 -15.02
CA THR A 134 -4.14 10.07 -15.50
C THR A 134 -4.50 8.69 -14.96
N SER A 135 -5.47 8.60 -14.07
CA SER A 135 -5.93 7.39 -13.39
C SER A 135 -7.44 7.31 -13.56
N ILE A 136 -7.90 6.40 -14.40
CA ILE A 136 -9.32 6.13 -14.66
C ILE A 136 -9.68 4.83 -13.97
#